data_AF-A0A8K0TE38-F1
#
_entry.id   AF-A0A8K0TE38-F1
#
_cell.length_a   1.000
_cell.length_b   1.000
_cell.length_c   1.000
_cell.angle_alpha   90.00
_cell.angle_beta   90.00
_cell.angle_gamma   90.00
#
_symmetry.space_group_name_H-M   'P 1'
#
loop_
_entity.id
_entity.type
_entity.pdbx_description
1 polymer ?
#
loop_
_entity_poly.entity_id
_entity_poly.type
_entity_poly.pdbx_seq_one_letter_code
_entity_poly.pdbx_strand_id
1 'polypeptide(L)'
;MANLILAFYIFVDFLFLVSGAIIMGFSLIVQANKDEQPTEGRQAARNLIYQSFPFQAGIANAVMIFLAFAITLPGIITPMRGWLKISGWFVTVCGLFTLSIGVFLWVLTLRTQDLFNDIWLSSPPEVQSLMQTSFQCCGYFNSTSPAFVTNAICPSPAAAALQRGCLGPVSSFANIFLDNIFTAVFGFVGIDALLVVSVTMVLKDRKERERFRHIDEKAGYRTF
;
A
#
# COMPACT_ATOMS: atom_id res chain seq x y z
N MET A 1 8.34 -15.91 33.69
CA MET A 1 8.68 -16.04 32.25
C MET A 1 7.83 -15.05 31.49
N ALA A 2 8.42 -14.11 30.75
CA ALA A 2 7.65 -13.28 29.84
C ALA A 2 6.89 -14.21 28.88
N ASN A 3 5.58 -14.04 28.77
CA ASN A 3 4.75 -14.86 27.90
C ASN A 3 5.23 -14.69 26.46
N LEU A 4 5.83 -15.72 25.87
CA LEU A 4 6.27 -15.71 24.46
C LEU A 4 5.15 -15.25 23.52
N ILE A 5 3.91 -15.67 23.83
CA ILE A 5 2.68 -15.28 23.12
C ILE A 5 2.45 -13.76 23.19
N LEU A 6 2.61 -13.16 24.38
CA LEU A 6 2.45 -11.72 24.57
C LEU A 6 3.58 -10.94 23.88
N ALA A 7 4.82 -11.45 23.94
CA ALA A 7 5.96 -10.83 23.26
C ALA A 7 5.79 -10.85 21.73
N PHE A 8 5.32 -11.98 21.17
CA PHE A 8 5.01 -12.07 19.75
C PHE A 8 3.88 -11.12 19.35
N TYR A 9 2.81 -11.05 20.14
CA TYR A 9 1.73 -10.08 19.93
C TYR A 9 2.23 -8.64 19.90
N ILE A 10 3.07 -8.23 20.87
CA ILE A 10 3.65 -6.88 20.91
C ILE A 10 4.53 -6.61 19.69
N PHE A 11 5.32 -7.60 19.25
CA PHE A 11 6.13 -7.48 18.05
C PHE A 11 5.28 -7.24 16.79
N VAL A 12 4.20 -8.03 16.61
CA VAL A 12 3.29 -7.87 15.46
C VAL A 12 2.50 -6.56 15.56
N ASP A 13 2.09 -6.14 16.75
CA ASP A 13 1.41 -4.86 16.99
C ASP A 13 2.30 -3.66 16.65
N PHE A 14 3.62 -3.77 16.92
CA PHE A 14 4.60 -2.79 16.46
C PHE A 14 4.75 -2.77 14.93
N LEU A 15 4.78 -3.94 14.27
CA LEU A 15 4.82 -3.99 12.79
C LEU A 15 3.56 -3.36 12.17
N PHE A 16 2.40 -3.55 12.80
CA PHE A 16 1.14 -2.91 12.40
C PHE A 16 1.19 -1.39 12.55
N LEU A 17 1.80 -0.88 13.62
CA LEU A 17 2.05 0.56 13.75
C LEU A 17 2.97 1.09 12.63
N VAL A 18 4.05 0.36 12.34
CA VAL A 18 5.02 0.71 11.29
C VAL A 18 4.36 0.72 9.91
N SER A 19 3.47 -0.24 9.59
CA SER A 19 2.74 -0.23 8.32
C SER A 19 1.88 1.03 8.17
N GLY A 20 1.17 1.45 9.23
CA GLY A 20 0.43 2.72 9.26
C GLY A 20 1.32 3.94 9.00
N ALA A 21 2.49 4.00 9.64
CA ALA A 21 3.46 5.07 9.42
C ALA A 21 4.00 5.11 7.99
N ILE A 22 4.30 3.95 7.39
CA ILE A 22 4.74 3.86 6.00
C ILE A 22 3.62 4.30 5.04
N ILE A 23 2.40 3.83 5.24
CA ILE A 23 1.24 4.21 4.41
C ILE A 23 0.99 5.73 4.48
N MET A 24 1.04 6.33 5.68
CA MET A 24 0.87 7.77 5.85
C MET A 24 2.00 8.55 5.20
N GLY A 25 3.25 8.18 5.49
CA GLY A 25 4.43 8.85 4.95
C GLY A 25 4.44 8.81 3.42
N PHE A 26 4.20 7.64 2.84
CA PHE A 26 4.08 7.49 1.39
C PHE A 26 2.95 8.36 0.83
N SER A 27 1.77 8.32 1.43
CA SER A 27 0.61 9.07 0.93
C SER A 27 0.86 10.59 0.97
N LEU A 28 1.43 11.12 2.04
CA LEU A 28 1.69 12.55 2.19
C LEU A 28 2.84 13.03 1.30
N ILE A 29 3.97 12.32 1.30
CA ILE A 29 5.15 12.71 0.51
C ILE A 29 4.84 12.67 -0.97
N VAL A 30 4.19 11.60 -1.44
CA VAL A 30 3.86 11.48 -2.86
C VAL A 30 2.76 12.46 -3.25
N GLN A 31 1.76 12.68 -2.39
CA GLN A 31 0.72 13.67 -2.68
C GLN A 31 1.28 15.09 -2.81
N ALA A 32 2.29 15.45 -2.02
CA ALA A 32 2.96 16.76 -2.11
C ALA A 32 3.78 16.91 -3.40
N ASN A 33 4.35 15.82 -3.91
CA ASN A 33 5.30 15.85 -5.03
C ASN A 33 4.70 15.41 -6.37
N LYS A 34 3.45 14.91 -6.41
CA LYS A 34 2.83 14.35 -7.64
C LYS A 34 2.68 15.37 -8.77
N ASP A 35 2.61 16.67 -8.44
CA ASP A 35 2.42 17.76 -9.39
C ASP A 35 3.74 18.54 -9.67
N GLU A 36 4.88 18.03 -9.19
CA GLU A 36 6.19 18.60 -9.47
C GLU A 36 6.55 18.46 -10.96
N GLN A 37 7.13 19.52 -11.54
CA GLN A 37 7.55 19.49 -12.94
C GLN A 37 8.64 18.43 -13.16
N PRO A 38 8.43 17.45 -14.04
CA PRO A 38 9.38 16.38 -14.24
C PRO A 38 10.61 16.89 -15.02
N THR A 39 11.80 16.55 -14.54
CA THR A 39 13.06 16.81 -15.27
C THR A 39 13.45 15.65 -16.18
N GLU A 40 12.92 14.45 -15.90
CA GLU A 40 13.18 13.22 -16.66
C GLU A 40 11.88 12.53 -17.09
N GLY A 41 11.90 11.81 -18.22
CA GLY A 41 10.72 11.11 -18.73
C GLY A 41 10.22 9.97 -17.84
N ARG A 42 11.10 9.30 -17.09
CA ARG A 42 10.68 8.32 -16.07
C ARG A 42 9.95 8.97 -14.90
N GLN A 43 10.41 10.15 -14.49
CA GLN A 43 9.75 10.95 -13.45
C GLN A 43 8.39 11.46 -13.93
N ALA A 44 8.30 11.90 -15.19
CA ALA A 44 7.04 12.26 -15.83
C ALA A 44 6.04 11.10 -15.75
N ALA A 45 6.42 9.91 -16.25
CA ALA A 45 5.56 8.74 -16.22
C ALA A 45 5.15 8.34 -14.78
N ARG A 46 6.07 8.46 -13.81
CA ARG A 46 5.77 8.19 -12.40
C ARG A 46 4.78 9.19 -11.80
N ASN A 47 4.98 10.48 -12.02
CA ASN A 47 4.10 11.54 -11.49
C ASN A 47 2.68 11.39 -12.05
N LEU A 48 2.57 11.04 -13.33
CA LEU A 48 1.32 10.71 -14.00
C LEU A 48 0.59 9.51 -13.36
N ILE A 49 1.32 8.44 -13.04
CA ILE A 49 0.76 7.29 -12.30
C ILE A 49 0.28 7.71 -10.91
N TYR A 50 1.07 8.50 -10.20
CA TYR A 50 0.72 8.99 -8.87
C TYR A 50 -0.57 9.81 -8.84
N GLN A 51 -0.89 10.57 -9.90
CA GLN A 51 -2.16 11.30 -9.95
C GLN A 51 -3.41 10.39 -9.89
N SER A 52 -3.27 9.11 -10.25
CA SER A 52 -4.35 8.13 -10.19
C SER A 52 -4.49 7.43 -8.82
N PHE A 53 -3.61 7.73 -7.85
CA PHE A 53 -3.59 7.03 -6.57
C PHE A 53 -4.63 7.58 -5.59
N PRO A 54 -5.26 6.72 -4.78
CA PRO A 54 -6.26 7.12 -3.81
C PRO A 54 -5.60 7.62 -2.50
N PHE A 55 -4.81 8.70 -2.56
CA PHE A 55 -4.04 9.19 -1.40
C PHE A 55 -4.90 9.50 -0.18
N GLN A 56 -6.10 10.06 -0.38
CA GLN A 56 -7.03 10.36 0.71
C GLN A 56 -7.48 9.08 1.44
N ALA A 57 -7.71 7.99 0.70
CA ALA A 57 -8.01 6.70 1.30
C ALA A 57 -6.78 6.15 2.06
N GLY A 58 -5.57 6.28 1.50
CA GLY A 58 -4.33 5.90 2.19
C GLY A 58 -4.15 6.62 3.52
N ILE A 59 -4.35 7.94 3.56
CA ILE A 59 -4.27 8.75 4.78
C ILE A 59 -5.34 8.33 5.78
N ALA A 60 -6.60 8.15 5.34
CA ALA A 60 -7.68 7.69 6.20
C ALA A 60 -7.36 6.31 6.82
N ASN A 61 -6.82 5.38 6.04
CA ASN A 61 -6.41 4.06 6.52
C ASN A 61 -5.35 4.16 7.61
N ALA A 62 -4.31 4.98 7.38
CA ALA A 62 -3.25 5.13 8.36
C ALA A 62 -3.73 5.75 9.68
N VAL A 63 -4.66 6.71 9.62
CA VAL A 63 -5.32 7.25 10.83
C VAL A 63 -6.08 6.14 11.57
N MET A 64 -6.83 5.29 10.86
CA MET A 64 -7.51 4.16 11.50
C MET A 64 -6.52 3.17 12.14
N ILE A 65 -5.39 2.89 11.50
CA ILE A 65 -4.33 2.04 12.04
C ILE A 65 -3.77 2.64 13.35
N PHE A 66 -3.50 3.95 13.40
CA PHE A 66 -3.04 4.61 14.63
C PHE A 66 -4.07 4.57 15.76
N LEU A 67 -5.35 4.78 15.44
CA LEU A 67 -6.43 4.63 16.41
C LEU A 67 -6.54 3.18 16.89
N ALA A 68 -6.36 2.20 16.00
CA ALA A 68 -6.42 0.79 16.33
C ALA A 68 -5.29 0.39 17.26
N PHE A 69 -4.07 0.85 16.97
CA PHE A 69 -2.92 0.70 17.84
C PHE A 69 -3.15 1.36 19.22
N ALA A 70 -3.74 2.55 19.28
CA ALA A 70 -4.08 3.15 20.57
C ALA A 70 -5.05 2.27 21.39
N ILE A 71 -5.97 1.56 20.73
CA ILE A 71 -6.93 0.63 21.36
C ILE A 71 -6.27 -0.71 21.75
N THR A 72 -5.17 -1.12 21.10
CA THR A 72 -4.42 -2.33 21.49
C THR A 72 -3.64 -2.12 22.80
N LEU A 73 -3.20 -0.89 23.12
CA LEU A 73 -2.44 -0.58 24.34
C LEU A 73 -3.15 -0.98 25.65
N PRO A 74 -4.43 -0.62 25.91
CA PRO A 74 -5.16 -1.15 27.06
C PRO A 74 -5.26 -2.68 27.07
N GLY A 75 -5.33 -3.31 25.90
CA GLY A 75 -5.32 -4.76 25.73
C GLY A 75 -4.01 -5.40 26.19
N ILE A 76 -2.88 -4.72 26.01
CA ILE A 76 -1.55 -5.16 26.49
C ILE A 76 -1.46 -5.02 28.01
N ILE A 77 -1.83 -3.84 28.53
CA ILE A 77 -1.56 -3.44 29.92
C ILE A 77 -2.53 -4.12 30.90
N THR A 78 -3.80 -4.26 30.50
CA THR A 78 -4.83 -4.80 31.38
C THR A 78 -5.09 -6.28 31.12
N PRO A 79 -5.44 -7.09 32.14
CA PRO A 79 -5.86 -8.48 31.93
C PRO A 79 -7.25 -8.57 31.29
N MET A 80 -7.96 -7.45 31.12
CA MET A 80 -9.34 -7.41 30.63
C MET A 80 -9.41 -7.87 29.17
N ARG A 81 -10.20 -8.92 28.93
CA ARG A 81 -10.38 -9.53 27.61
C ARG A 81 -11.26 -8.69 26.68
N GLY A 82 -12.04 -7.75 27.22
CA GLY A 82 -12.90 -6.85 26.45
C GLY A 82 -12.11 -5.99 25.45
N TRP A 83 -11.04 -5.35 25.92
CA TRP A 83 -10.17 -4.51 25.09
C TRP A 83 -9.55 -5.28 23.92
N LEU A 84 -9.05 -6.49 24.17
CA LEU A 84 -8.50 -7.34 23.10
C LEU A 84 -9.54 -7.74 22.04
N LYS A 85 -10.81 -7.94 22.42
CA LYS A 85 -11.88 -8.22 21.45
C LYS A 85 -12.18 -7.00 20.59
N ILE A 86 -12.30 -5.83 21.22
CA ILE A 86 -12.56 -4.57 20.53
C ILE A 86 -11.41 -4.26 19.57
N SER A 87 -10.17 -4.36 20.03
CA SER A 87 -9.00 -4.13 19.20
C SER A 87 -8.92 -5.13 18.04
N GLY A 88 -9.18 -6.42 18.27
CA GLY A 88 -9.19 -7.43 17.20
C GLY A 88 -10.23 -7.15 16.11
N TRP A 89 -11.45 -6.74 16.48
CA TRP A 89 -12.47 -6.35 15.50
C TRP A 89 -12.07 -5.09 14.72
N PHE A 90 -11.51 -4.10 15.41
CA PHE A 90 -11.14 -2.86 14.77
C PHE A 90 -9.92 -3.01 13.84
N VAL A 91 -8.93 -3.81 14.21
CA VAL A 91 -7.82 -4.23 13.32
C VAL A 91 -8.37 -4.98 12.11
N THR A 92 -9.39 -5.83 12.27
CA THR A 92 -10.03 -6.52 11.13
C THR A 92 -10.63 -5.51 10.14
N VAL A 93 -11.31 -4.47 10.64
CA VAL A 93 -11.85 -3.40 9.79
C VAL A 93 -10.72 -2.65 9.07
N CYS A 94 -9.62 -2.34 9.77
CA CYS A 94 -8.44 -1.74 9.15
C CYS A 94 -7.90 -2.63 8.02
N GLY A 95 -7.73 -3.93 8.27
CA GLY A 95 -7.24 -4.88 7.27
C GLY A 95 -8.13 -5.00 6.03
N LEU A 96 -9.46 -4.97 6.19
CA LEU A 96 -10.39 -4.94 5.06
C LEU A 96 -10.29 -3.64 4.25
N PHE A 97 -10.04 -2.52 4.93
CA PHE A 97 -9.84 -1.24 4.26
C PHE A 97 -8.50 -1.20 3.51
N THR A 98 -7.40 -1.64 4.15
CA THR A 98 -6.09 -1.84 3.51
C THR A 98 -6.21 -2.75 2.28
N LEU A 99 -6.95 -3.86 2.41
CA LEU A 99 -7.20 -4.79 1.31
C LEU A 99 -7.95 -4.13 0.15
N SER A 100 -8.95 -3.30 0.45
CA SER A 100 -9.70 -2.57 -0.58
C SER A 100 -8.81 -1.61 -1.37
N ILE A 101 -7.88 -0.92 -0.69
CA ILE A 101 -6.86 -0.08 -1.34
C ILE A 101 -5.91 -0.95 -2.19
N GLY A 102 -5.43 -2.07 -1.66
CA GLY A 102 -4.57 -3.00 -2.39
C GLY A 102 -5.21 -3.54 -3.66
N VAL A 103 -6.49 -3.94 -3.58
CA VAL A 103 -7.28 -4.37 -4.74
C VAL A 103 -7.46 -3.24 -5.75
N PHE A 104 -7.73 -2.01 -5.31
CA PHE A 104 -7.83 -0.87 -6.21
C PHE A 104 -6.52 -0.63 -6.97
N LEU A 105 -5.38 -0.63 -6.27
CA LEU A 105 -4.05 -0.47 -6.89
C LEU A 105 -3.72 -1.63 -7.84
N TRP A 106 -4.13 -2.85 -7.50
CA TRP A 106 -3.99 -4.01 -8.38
C TRP A 106 -4.85 -3.89 -9.64
N VAL A 107 -6.09 -3.41 -9.53
CA VAL A 107 -6.94 -3.15 -10.71
C VAL A 107 -6.33 -2.07 -11.62
N LEU A 108 -5.64 -1.07 -11.05
CA LEU A 108 -4.91 -0.09 -11.85
C LEU A 108 -3.82 -0.75 -12.71
N THR A 109 -3.17 -1.82 -12.24
CA THR A 109 -2.13 -2.50 -13.04
C THR A 109 -2.71 -3.20 -14.26
N LEU A 110 -3.91 -3.76 -14.14
CA LEU A 110 -4.64 -4.39 -15.24
C LEU A 110 -5.12 -3.37 -16.29
N ARG A 111 -5.34 -2.12 -15.88
CA ARG A 111 -5.87 -1.04 -16.74
C ARG A 111 -4.79 -0.03 -17.16
N THR A 112 -3.50 -0.34 -16.96
CA THR A 112 -2.41 0.60 -17.26
C THR A 112 -2.44 1.08 -18.69
N GLN A 113 -2.72 0.22 -19.66
CA GLN A 113 -2.69 0.59 -21.08
C GLN A 113 -3.75 1.64 -21.45
N ASP A 114 -4.98 1.46 -20.93
CA ASP A 114 -6.11 2.37 -21.21
C ASP A 114 -5.95 3.69 -20.44
N LEU A 115 -5.66 3.61 -19.13
CA LEU A 115 -5.46 4.80 -18.30
C LEU A 115 -4.31 5.66 -18.80
N PHE A 116 -3.20 5.03 -19.19
CA PHE A 116 -2.04 5.78 -19.64
C PHE A 116 -2.25 6.43 -21.00
N ASN A 117 -3.18 5.93 -21.83
CA ASN A 117 -3.56 6.60 -23.07
C ASN A 117 -4.23 7.95 -22.80
N ASP A 118 -5.22 7.97 -21.91
CA ASP A 118 -5.94 9.18 -21.54
C ASP A 118 -5.02 10.19 -20.86
N ILE A 119 -4.12 9.69 -20.01
CA ILE A 119 -3.11 10.50 -19.35
C ILE A 119 -2.10 11.06 -20.37
N TRP A 120 -1.67 10.26 -21.35
CA TRP A 120 -0.77 10.71 -22.41
C TRP A 120 -1.38 11.86 -23.21
N LEU A 121 -2.64 11.70 -23.62
CA LEU A 121 -3.39 12.70 -24.40
C LEU A 121 -3.62 14.02 -23.64
N SER A 122 -3.82 13.94 -22.34
CA SER A 122 -4.00 15.12 -21.47
C SER A 122 -2.67 15.75 -21.03
N SER A 123 -1.54 15.08 -21.23
CA SER A 123 -0.23 15.58 -20.85
C SER A 123 0.28 16.68 -21.80
N PRO A 124 0.98 17.70 -21.28
CA PRO A 124 1.62 18.73 -22.12
C PRO A 124 2.66 18.13 -23.08
N PRO A 125 2.88 18.76 -24.25
CA PRO A 125 3.87 18.31 -25.24
C PRO A 125 5.29 18.17 -24.68
N GLU A 126 5.67 18.99 -23.70
CA GLU A 126 6.97 18.94 -23.03
C GLU A 126 7.15 17.63 -22.26
N VAL A 127 6.10 17.20 -21.54
CA VAL A 127 6.08 15.96 -20.77
C VAL A 127 6.11 14.74 -21.71
N GLN A 128 5.38 14.82 -22.82
CA GLN A 128 5.42 13.79 -23.87
C GLN A 128 6.81 13.67 -24.51
N SER A 129 7.48 14.80 -24.79
CA SER A 129 8.83 14.82 -25.35
C SER A 129 9.87 14.21 -24.41
N LEU A 130 9.78 14.50 -23.10
CA LEU A 130 10.63 13.89 -22.07
C LEU A 130 10.45 12.36 -22.03
N MET A 131 9.20 11.89 -22.05
CA MET A 131 8.90 10.45 -22.09
C MET A 131 9.43 9.79 -23.36
N GLN A 132 9.20 10.38 -24.54
CA GLN A 132 9.74 9.87 -25.82
C GLN A 132 11.26 9.75 -25.79
N THR A 133 11.94 10.74 -25.20
CA THR A 133 13.41 10.74 -25.07
C THR A 133 13.88 9.67 -24.10
N SER A 134 13.26 9.53 -22.93
CA SER A 134 13.68 8.53 -21.91
C SER A 134 13.36 7.09 -22.30
N PHE A 135 12.26 6.84 -23.00
CA PHE A 135 11.81 5.49 -23.38
C PHE A 135 12.20 5.11 -24.82
N GLN A 136 12.85 6.01 -25.56
CA GLN A 136 13.32 5.81 -26.94
C GLN A 136 12.17 5.31 -27.84
N CYS A 137 11.12 6.12 -27.91
CA CYS A 137 9.87 5.78 -28.60
C CYS A 137 9.23 7.04 -29.20
N CYS A 138 8.36 6.88 -30.21
CA CYS A 138 7.70 7.99 -30.89
C CYS A 138 6.18 7.78 -30.94
N GLY A 139 5.42 8.78 -30.47
CA GLY A 139 3.96 8.66 -30.31
C GLY A 139 3.57 7.62 -29.25
N TYR A 140 2.27 7.41 -29.03
CA TYR A 140 1.81 6.48 -27.99
C TYR A 140 1.59 5.06 -28.54
N PHE A 141 0.59 4.86 -29.41
CA PHE A 141 0.38 3.57 -30.07
C PHE A 141 1.38 3.38 -31.20
N ASN A 142 1.45 4.37 -32.08
CA ASN A 142 2.36 4.47 -33.22
C ASN A 142 2.82 5.92 -33.36
N SER A 143 3.74 6.19 -34.29
CA SER A 143 4.20 7.56 -34.57
C SER A 143 3.06 8.53 -34.93
N THR A 144 1.97 8.05 -35.54
CA THR A 144 0.87 8.91 -36.02
C THR A 144 -0.32 9.02 -35.08
N SER A 145 -0.40 8.21 -34.01
CA SER A 145 -1.60 8.16 -33.14
C SER A 145 -1.25 7.88 -31.68
N PRO A 146 -1.43 8.85 -30.79
CA PRO A 146 -1.42 10.30 -31.02
C PRO A 146 -0.10 10.74 -31.67
N ALA A 147 -0.11 11.88 -32.36
CA ALA A 147 1.07 12.37 -33.07
C ALA A 147 2.27 12.53 -32.13
N PHE A 148 3.45 12.10 -32.59
CA PHE A 148 4.70 12.29 -31.85
C PHE A 148 5.05 13.78 -31.72
N VAL A 149 5.84 14.11 -30.69
CA VAL A 149 6.36 15.47 -30.50
C VAL A 149 7.75 15.48 -31.10
N THR A 150 8.07 16.49 -31.92
CA THR A 150 9.38 16.57 -32.55
C THR A 150 10.47 16.80 -31.50
N ASN A 151 11.41 15.87 -31.42
CA ASN A 151 12.56 15.92 -30.51
C ASN A 151 13.78 15.24 -31.15
N ALA A 152 14.87 15.07 -30.39
CA ALA A 152 16.09 14.45 -30.89
C ALA A 152 15.92 12.98 -31.32
N ILE A 153 14.92 12.26 -30.77
CA ILE A 153 14.62 10.86 -31.10
C ILE A 153 13.68 10.75 -32.30
N CYS A 154 12.72 11.68 -32.38
CA CYS A 154 11.69 11.76 -33.41
C CYS A 154 11.83 13.09 -34.19
N PRO A 155 12.91 13.32 -34.95
CA PRO A 155 13.15 14.61 -35.60
C PRO A 155 12.26 14.85 -36.82
N SER A 156 11.79 13.78 -37.46
CA SER A 156 10.94 13.84 -38.64
C SER A 156 9.96 12.67 -38.67
N PRO A 157 8.85 12.77 -39.42
CA PRO A 157 7.90 11.65 -39.56
C PRO A 157 8.54 10.39 -40.11
N ALA A 158 9.53 10.52 -41.00
CA ALA A 158 10.27 9.38 -41.56
C ALA A 158 11.13 8.68 -40.50
N ALA A 159 11.81 9.45 -39.64
CA ALA A 159 12.57 8.88 -38.53
C ALA A 159 11.66 8.28 -37.46
N ALA A 160 10.54 8.94 -37.15
CA ALA A 160 9.56 8.47 -36.17
C ALA A 160 8.87 7.17 -36.62
N ALA A 161 8.66 6.96 -37.92
CA ALA A 161 8.09 5.73 -38.46
C ALA A 161 8.98 4.49 -38.28
N LEU A 162 10.29 4.67 -38.09
CA LEU A 162 11.23 3.60 -37.77
C LEU A 162 11.27 3.26 -36.28
N GLN A 163 10.67 4.10 -35.44
CA GLN A 163 10.62 3.91 -33.99
C GLN A 163 9.32 3.25 -33.56
N ARG A 164 9.38 2.49 -32.47
CA ARG A 164 8.20 1.89 -31.83
C ARG A 164 7.39 2.96 -31.08
N GLY A 165 6.09 2.69 -30.90
CA GLY A 165 5.24 3.48 -30.01
C GLY A 165 5.64 3.36 -28.53
N CYS A 166 5.32 4.39 -27.75
CA CYS A 166 5.64 4.45 -26.32
C CYS A 166 4.77 3.54 -25.43
N LEU A 167 3.65 3.00 -25.92
CA LEU A 167 2.75 2.15 -25.15
C LEU A 167 3.49 1.00 -24.44
N GLY A 168 4.27 0.20 -25.17
CA GLY A 168 4.95 -0.97 -24.60
C GLY A 168 5.97 -0.62 -23.51
N PRO A 169 6.97 0.25 -23.79
CA PRO A 169 7.98 0.65 -22.82
C PRO A 169 7.41 1.32 -21.57
N VAL A 170 6.44 2.21 -21.77
CA VAL A 170 5.84 2.96 -20.67
C VAL A 170 4.94 2.08 -19.83
N SER A 171 4.13 1.20 -20.46
CA SER A 171 3.32 0.22 -19.73
C SER A 171 4.17 -0.76 -18.94
N SER A 172 5.31 -1.21 -19.49
CA SER A 172 6.23 -2.10 -18.77
C SER A 172 6.81 -1.42 -17.53
N PHE A 173 7.22 -0.16 -17.63
CA PHE A 173 7.67 0.62 -16.48
C PHE A 173 6.55 0.81 -15.46
N ALA A 174 5.35 1.20 -15.91
CA ALA A 174 4.20 1.41 -15.04
C ALA A 174 3.79 0.14 -14.29
N ASN A 175 3.77 -1.01 -14.98
CA ASN A 175 3.45 -2.30 -14.36
C ASN A 175 4.46 -2.67 -13.28
N ILE A 176 5.77 -2.64 -13.57
CA ILE A 176 6.80 -2.95 -12.56
C ILE A 176 6.69 -2.01 -11.36
N PHE A 177 6.44 -0.72 -11.62
CA PHE A 177 6.32 0.27 -10.58
C PHE A 177 5.10 0.02 -9.67
N LEU A 178 3.92 -0.19 -10.27
CA LEU A 178 2.69 -0.49 -9.55
C LEU A 178 2.75 -1.84 -8.83
N ASP A 179 3.38 -2.84 -9.45
CA ASP A 179 3.57 -4.19 -8.89
C ASP A 179 4.27 -4.14 -7.54
N ASN A 180 5.35 -3.37 -7.43
CA ASN A 180 6.07 -3.19 -6.17
C ASN A 180 5.18 -2.54 -5.09
N ILE A 181 4.36 -1.55 -5.47
CA ILE A 181 3.55 -0.80 -4.52
C ILE A 181 2.37 -1.65 -4.02
N PHE A 182 1.59 -2.26 -4.91
CA PHE A 182 0.47 -3.07 -4.47
C PHE A 182 0.96 -4.30 -3.69
N THR A 183 2.11 -4.89 -4.05
CA THR A 183 2.70 -6.02 -3.32
C THR A 183 3.03 -5.63 -1.89
N ALA A 184 3.61 -4.44 -1.69
CA ALA A 184 3.86 -3.90 -0.35
C ALA A 184 2.54 -3.71 0.44
N VAL A 185 1.50 -3.18 -0.20
CA VAL A 185 0.18 -2.99 0.44
C VAL A 185 -0.46 -4.32 0.83
N PHE A 186 -0.40 -5.36 -0.01
CA PHE A 186 -0.85 -6.71 0.38
C PHE A 186 0.02 -7.31 1.49
N GLY A 187 1.32 -6.99 1.53
CA GLY A 187 2.18 -7.32 2.66
C GLY A 187 1.66 -6.74 3.98
N PHE A 188 1.17 -5.49 3.97
CA PHE A 188 0.55 -4.87 5.14
C PHE A 188 -0.76 -5.57 5.54
N VAL A 189 -1.60 -5.99 4.58
CA VAL A 189 -2.78 -6.83 4.88
C VAL A 189 -2.36 -8.14 5.56
N GLY A 190 -1.23 -8.72 5.17
CA GLY A 190 -0.65 -9.89 5.84
C GLY A 190 -0.30 -9.63 7.30
N ILE A 191 0.26 -8.45 7.61
CA ILE A 191 0.54 -8.00 8.98
C ILE A 191 -0.77 -7.82 9.75
N ASP A 192 -1.79 -7.21 9.15
CA ASP A 192 -3.11 -7.01 9.77
C ASP A 192 -3.74 -8.35 10.16
N ALA A 193 -3.72 -9.33 9.24
CA ALA A 193 -4.21 -10.69 9.50
C ALA A 193 -3.40 -11.40 10.60
N LEU A 194 -2.07 -11.25 10.60
CA LEU A 194 -1.21 -11.82 11.62
C LEU A 194 -1.50 -11.21 13.01
N LEU A 195 -1.80 -9.91 13.07
CA LEU A 195 -2.18 -9.24 14.31
C LEU A 195 -3.52 -9.76 14.84
N VAL A 196 -4.52 -9.93 13.96
CA VAL A 196 -5.81 -10.55 14.33
C VAL A 196 -5.61 -11.94 14.92
N VAL A 197 -4.81 -12.78 14.26
CA VAL A 197 -4.49 -14.12 14.79
C VAL A 197 -3.79 -14.01 16.15
N SER A 198 -2.81 -13.11 16.29
CA SER A 198 -2.09 -12.89 17.54
C SER A 198 -3.02 -12.44 18.68
N VAL A 199 -4.00 -11.57 18.41
CA VAL A 199 -5.05 -11.18 19.36
C VAL A 199 -5.86 -12.40 19.81
N THR A 200 -6.26 -13.29 18.88
CA THR A 200 -7.00 -14.51 19.25
C THR A 200 -6.18 -15.45 20.13
N MET A 201 -4.87 -15.57 19.88
CA MET A 201 -3.96 -16.37 20.71
C MET A 201 -3.87 -15.82 22.13
N VAL A 202 -3.67 -14.50 22.29
CA VAL A 202 -3.63 -13.85 23.62
C VAL A 202 -4.97 -13.99 24.34
N LEU A 203 -6.10 -13.84 23.63
CA LEU A 203 -7.43 -14.04 24.19
C LEU A 203 -7.64 -15.47 24.71
N LYS A 204 -7.10 -16.47 24.01
CA LYS A 204 -7.17 -17.87 24.41
C LYS A 204 -6.26 -18.17 25.60
N ASP A 205 -5.01 -17.70 25.60
CA ASP A 205 -4.08 -17.84 26.72
C ASP A 205 -4.66 -17.23 28.01
N ARG A 206 -5.25 -16.02 27.94
CA ARG A 206 -5.90 -15.39 29.10
C ARG A 206 -7.11 -16.17 29.58
N LYS A 207 -7.93 -16.72 28.68
CA LYS A 207 -9.08 -17.56 29.02
C LYS A 207 -8.65 -18.84 29.74
N GLU A 208 -7.57 -19.46 29.28
CA GLU A 208 -7.03 -20.68 29.91
C GLU A 208 -6.46 -20.38 31.30
N ARG A 209 -5.72 -19.28 31.48
CA ARG A 209 -5.25 -18.83 32.80
C ARG A 209 -6.37 -18.55 33.78
N GLU A 210 -7.43 -17.85 33.34
CA GLU A 210 -8.62 -17.62 34.17
C GLU A 210 -9.26 -18.95 34.60
N ARG A 211 -9.35 -19.92 33.69
CA ARG A 211 -9.89 -21.25 34.00
C ARG A 211 -9.02 -21.98 35.02
N PHE A 212 -7.69 -21.98 34.85
CA PHE A 212 -6.78 -22.62 35.82
C PHE A 212 -6.87 -21.94 37.18
N ARG A 213 -6.94 -20.60 37.24
CA ARG A 213 -7.16 -19.88 38.50
C ARG A 213 -8.46 -20.32 39.19
N HIS A 214 -9.56 -20.45 38.45
CA HIS A 214 -10.81 -20.96 39.02
C HIS A 214 -10.76 -22.43 39.44
N ILE A 215 -9.90 -23.24 38.83
CA ILE A 215 -9.67 -24.63 39.26
C ILE A 215 -8.85 -24.63 40.56
N ASP A 216 -7.80 -23.81 40.65
CA ASP A 216 -6.96 -23.68 41.85
C ASP A 216 -7.77 -23.12 43.04
N GLU A 217 -8.64 -22.13 42.80
CA GLU A 217 -9.59 -21.60 43.78
C GLU A 217 -10.54 -22.69 44.31
N LYS A 218 -10.98 -23.62 43.44
CA LYS A 218 -11.87 -24.74 43.82
C LYS A 218 -11.12 -25.90 44.47
N ALA A 219 -9.85 -26.11 44.14
CA ALA A 219 -9.04 -27.20 44.67
C ALA A 219 -8.62 -26.97 46.14
N GLY A 220 -8.72 -25.72 46.64
CA GLY A 220 -8.13 -25.32 47.91
C GLY A 220 -6.60 -25.35 47.79
N TYR A 221 -5.82 -24.45 48.38
CA TYR A 221 -5.52 -24.50 49.81
C TYR A 221 -5.60 -25.91 50.46
N ARG A 222 -5.20 -26.97 49.74
CA ARG A 222 -4.73 -28.24 50.31
C ARG A 222 -3.23 -28.11 50.60
N THR A 223 -2.87 -27.13 51.43
CA THR A 223 -1.62 -27.20 52.20
C THR A 223 -1.95 -27.88 53.52
N PHE A 224 -1.15 -28.91 53.81
CA PHE A 224 -1.00 -29.62 55.08
C PHE A 224 -0.90 -28.70 56.29
#